data_AF-A0A6J8AG60-F1
#
_entry.id   AF-A0A6J8AG60-F1
#
_cell.length_a   1.000
_cell.length_b   1.000
_cell.length_c   1.000
_cell.angle_alpha   90.00
_cell.angle_beta   90.00
_cell.angle_gamma   90.00
#
_symmetry.space_group_name_H-M   'P 1'
#
loop_
_entity.id
_entity.type
_entity.pdbx_description
1 polymer ?
#
loop_
_entity_poly.entity_id
_entity_poly.type
_entity_poly.pdbx_seq_one_letter_code
_entity_poly.pdbx_strand_id
1 'polypeptide(L)'
;MEVDPPSKEIVPQSQPLEGQIPNTSGGYSYPISDLESLLRFLCLGVNDRVYRANTQHTEFCRANVKFIDRLIQDGRGSEVIKCIRDVSTQGRAYKHDTTLYALAICARSNDLETKQSAYEILNDVCRIPTHLFQFVNYCEELSEIASGWGRAHRMGISNWYNSFKSEDPQNHKSAKKLAYLVTKYKRRHGWTHHDASITVNNTPNQASISEFLDAARRAKRCNDVAEIRSLIANYHLSREHIPTRFLNNILVWEVLLRTMPFTAMLRNLGKITSLGMMDPNINTSSGLWITIILQRLDQLNSDELKCPKIHPLTILIALRHYEKGHGQTRRLVWTPNTQIVNALKEAFEKQTKICPSAGHSYLMAVSVGESMQKNICGSSIKACEAAAAMVLSTVNTEEVEVIIFADSIEDACISSIARGDNLDSISDKMEQVKQQCQQSSGRISEDLAVPFKWAASRKKRFDVIIVLTDSLTSCGHMHPAEMLKRYMRYVAIDEYHLIVVGMTDNEYTIASPIDMNALDVVGFDLHTPSVIKNFVNNFQSDPSVQTDNPDEYVDLEEMENVTLY
;
A
#
# COMPACT_ATOMS: atom_id res chain seq x y z
N MET A 1 -36.05 -26.95 -29.69
CA MET A 1 -36.09 -27.40 -28.29
C MET A 1 -34.95 -28.40 -28.13
N GLU A 2 -33.73 -27.88 -28.03
CA GLU A 2 -32.60 -28.69 -27.58
C GLU A 2 -32.77 -28.88 -26.07
N VAL A 3 -32.68 -30.13 -25.67
CA VAL A 3 -32.83 -30.57 -24.29
C VAL A 3 -31.66 -29.98 -23.49
N ASP A 4 -31.98 -29.09 -22.55
CA ASP A 4 -31.01 -28.62 -21.55
C ASP A 4 -30.27 -29.83 -20.97
N PRO A 5 -28.93 -29.84 -20.92
CA PRO A 5 -28.19 -30.90 -20.25
C PRO A 5 -28.64 -30.97 -18.78
N PRO A 6 -28.62 -32.16 -18.16
CA PRO A 6 -29.14 -32.37 -16.82
C PRO A 6 -28.50 -31.33 -15.87
N SER A 7 -29.35 -30.63 -15.12
CA SER A 7 -28.95 -29.59 -14.17
C SER A 7 -27.77 -30.08 -13.35
N LYS A 8 -26.58 -29.53 -13.58
CA LYS A 8 -25.44 -29.72 -12.67
C LYS A 8 -25.94 -29.45 -11.26
N GLU A 9 -25.75 -30.43 -10.39
CA GLU A 9 -26.11 -30.35 -8.98
C GLU A 9 -25.49 -29.07 -8.40
N ILE A 10 -26.31 -28.24 -7.75
CA ILE A 10 -25.84 -26.97 -7.20
C ILE A 10 -24.89 -27.31 -6.05
N VAL A 11 -23.62 -26.97 -6.19
CA VAL A 11 -22.61 -27.23 -5.15
C VAL A 11 -22.61 -26.07 -4.16
N PRO A 12 -22.93 -26.31 -2.87
CA PRO A 12 -22.89 -25.28 -1.84
C PRO A 12 -21.44 -24.87 -1.53
N GLN A 13 -21.25 -23.68 -0.97
CA GLN A 13 -19.93 -23.16 -0.61
C GLN A 13 -19.21 -23.98 0.48
N SER A 14 -19.95 -24.81 1.22
CA SER A 14 -19.43 -25.78 2.20
C SER A 14 -18.86 -27.04 1.56
N GLN A 15 -18.91 -27.17 0.23
CA GLN A 15 -18.31 -28.26 -0.55
C GLN A 15 -17.39 -27.69 -1.64
N PRO A 16 -16.26 -28.35 -1.96
CA PRO A 16 -15.31 -27.83 -2.94
C PRO A 16 -15.83 -27.94 -4.38
N LEU A 17 -15.55 -26.92 -5.19
CA LEU A 17 -15.41 -27.09 -6.64
C LEU A 17 -14.00 -27.60 -6.99
N GLU A 18 -13.84 -28.07 -8.23
CA GLU A 18 -12.55 -28.46 -8.76
C GLU A 18 -11.54 -27.31 -8.66
N GLY A 19 -10.37 -27.59 -8.08
CA GLY A 19 -9.30 -26.60 -7.87
C GLY A 19 -9.45 -25.71 -6.64
N GLN A 20 -10.50 -25.85 -5.83
CA GLN A 20 -10.67 -25.09 -4.58
C GLN A 20 -10.03 -25.78 -3.38
N ILE A 21 -9.65 -24.96 -2.39
CA ILE A 21 -9.12 -25.37 -1.09
C ILE A 21 -10.03 -24.85 0.04
N PRO A 22 -10.07 -25.53 1.21
CA PRO A 22 -10.85 -25.05 2.35
C PRO A 22 -10.27 -23.72 2.85
N ASN A 23 -11.17 -22.76 3.10
CA ASN A 23 -10.83 -21.45 3.63
C ASN A 23 -11.04 -21.37 5.15
N THR A 24 -10.56 -20.30 5.78
CA THR A 24 -10.61 -20.14 7.24
C THR A 24 -12.01 -19.86 7.79
N SER A 25 -12.98 -19.52 6.94
CA SER A 25 -14.37 -19.23 7.33
C SER A 25 -15.31 -20.43 7.18
N GLY A 26 -14.78 -21.61 6.81
CA GLY A 26 -15.53 -22.86 6.71
C GLY A 26 -16.14 -23.14 5.33
N GLY A 27 -15.87 -22.29 4.33
CA GLY A 27 -16.21 -22.54 2.93
C GLY A 27 -14.99 -22.95 2.09
N TYR A 28 -15.15 -22.94 0.77
CA TYR A 28 -14.08 -23.26 -0.19
C TYR A 28 -13.85 -22.09 -1.16
N SER A 29 -12.58 -21.78 -1.40
CA SER A 29 -12.11 -20.69 -2.28
C SER A 29 -10.95 -21.20 -3.15
N TYR A 30 -10.64 -20.52 -4.25
CA TYR A 30 -9.47 -20.88 -5.06
C TYR A 30 -8.19 -20.38 -4.37
N PRO A 31 -7.07 -21.13 -4.47
CA PRO A 31 -5.77 -20.63 -4.06
C PRO A 31 -5.28 -19.57 -5.05
N ILE A 32 -4.65 -18.51 -4.55
CA ILE A 32 -3.87 -17.60 -5.40
C ILE A 32 -2.48 -18.18 -5.67
N SER A 33 -1.80 -17.69 -6.71
CA SER A 33 -0.42 -18.08 -6.98
C SER A 33 0.52 -17.62 -5.86
N ASP A 34 1.66 -18.30 -5.70
CA ASP A 34 2.67 -17.91 -4.70
C ASP A 34 3.23 -16.49 -4.95
N LEU A 35 3.26 -16.04 -6.21
CA LEU A 35 3.69 -14.68 -6.57
C LEU A 35 2.64 -13.62 -6.19
N GLU A 36 1.34 -13.93 -6.34
CA GLU A 36 0.26 -13.07 -5.86
C GLU A 36 0.21 -13.04 -4.33
N SER A 37 0.45 -14.18 -3.67
CA SER A 37 0.63 -14.26 -2.22
C SER A 37 1.77 -13.36 -1.75
N LEU A 38 2.90 -13.38 -2.45
CA LEU A 38 4.02 -12.46 -2.19
C LEU A 38 3.59 -11.00 -2.36
N LEU A 39 2.91 -10.65 -3.45
CA LEU A 39 2.49 -9.27 -3.69
C LEU A 39 1.49 -8.78 -2.62
N ARG A 40 0.50 -9.61 -2.25
CA ARG A 40 -0.46 -9.32 -1.17
C ARG A 40 0.25 -9.11 0.16
N PHE A 41 1.17 -10.00 0.52
CA PHE A 41 1.98 -9.86 1.73
C PHE A 41 2.80 -8.56 1.74
N LEU A 42 3.42 -8.22 0.62
CA LEU A 42 4.24 -7.01 0.51
C LEU A 42 3.39 -5.73 0.64
N CYS A 43 2.24 -5.65 -0.04
CA CYS A 43 1.41 -4.44 -0.06
C CYS A 43 0.50 -4.28 1.17
N LEU A 44 -0.17 -5.34 1.60
CA LEU A 44 -1.17 -5.32 2.68
C LEU A 44 -0.59 -5.64 4.06
N GLY A 45 0.60 -6.23 4.12
CA GLY A 45 1.22 -6.60 5.38
C GLY A 45 0.63 -7.88 5.98
N VAL A 46 0.69 -8.01 7.31
CA VAL A 46 0.00 -9.07 8.05
C VAL A 46 -1.00 -8.46 9.03
N ASN A 47 -2.23 -8.96 9.02
CA ASN A 47 -3.31 -8.43 9.87
C ASN A 47 -3.21 -8.93 11.31
N ASP A 48 -2.85 -10.20 11.52
CA ASP A 48 -2.73 -10.81 12.84
C ASP A 48 -1.26 -10.86 13.30
N ARG A 49 -0.82 -9.83 14.03
CA ARG A 49 0.48 -9.84 14.72
C ARG A 49 0.39 -10.76 15.94
N VAL A 50 1.13 -11.87 15.93
CA VAL A 50 1.19 -12.79 17.09
C VAL A 50 2.06 -12.18 18.19
N TYR A 51 1.45 -11.81 19.32
CA TYR A 51 2.21 -11.39 20.50
C TYR A 51 2.99 -12.59 21.09
N ARG A 52 4.32 -12.49 21.12
CA ARG A 52 5.22 -13.41 21.86
C ARG A 52 5.76 -12.68 23.08
N ALA A 53 5.48 -13.22 24.27
CA ALA A 53 5.69 -12.56 25.56
C ALA A 53 7.14 -12.20 25.93
N ASN A 54 8.15 -12.55 25.12
CA ASN A 54 9.58 -12.37 25.46
C ASN A 54 10.44 -11.67 24.38
N THR A 55 9.86 -11.21 23.27
CA THR A 55 10.57 -10.40 22.27
C THR A 55 9.95 -9.01 22.24
N GLN A 56 10.75 -7.95 22.35
CA GLN A 56 10.26 -6.56 22.13
C GLN A 56 9.79 -6.32 20.68
N HIS A 57 9.95 -7.31 19.80
CA HIS A 57 9.54 -7.32 18.40
C HIS A 57 8.77 -8.61 18.08
N THR A 58 7.56 -8.44 17.57
CA THR A 58 6.62 -9.50 17.19
C THR A 58 5.98 -9.03 15.90
N GLU A 59 6.50 -9.41 14.74
CA GLU A 59 5.91 -8.90 13.49
C GLU A 59 5.50 -9.98 12.50
N PHE A 60 6.22 -11.10 12.34
CA PHE A 60 5.88 -12.10 11.32
C PHE A 60 6.03 -13.55 11.79
N CYS A 61 5.04 -14.39 11.46
CA CYS A 61 5.14 -15.84 11.64
C CYS A 61 5.75 -16.46 10.38
N ARG A 62 6.91 -17.15 10.50
CA ARG A 62 7.56 -17.82 9.37
C ARG A 62 6.66 -18.83 8.67
N ALA A 63 5.73 -19.46 9.40
CA ALA A 63 4.77 -20.40 8.84
C ALA A 63 3.80 -19.76 7.82
N ASN A 64 3.53 -18.46 7.94
CA ASN A 64 2.58 -17.73 7.09
C ASN A 64 3.22 -17.19 5.80
N VAL A 65 4.53 -17.39 5.61
CA VAL A 65 5.28 -16.90 4.44
C VAL A 65 6.04 -18.01 3.73
N LYS A 66 5.52 -19.25 3.81
CA LYS A 66 6.13 -20.42 3.16
C LYS A 66 6.13 -20.31 1.64
N PHE A 67 5.23 -19.53 1.04
CA PHE A 67 5.24 -19.24 -0.41
C PHE A 67 6.57 -18.66 -0.89
N ILE A 68 7.29 -17.88 -0.05
CA ILE A 68 8.62 -17.37 -0.42
C ILE A 68 9.62 -18.52 -0.54
N ASP A 69 9.56 -19.48 0.38
CA ASP A 69 10.46 -20.63 0.37
C ASP A 69 10.14 -21.56 -0.81
N ARG A 70 8.86 -21.75 -1.13
CA ARG A 70 8.42 -22.51 -2.32
C ARG A 70 8.96 -21.87 -3.60
N LEU A 71 8.77 -20.56 -3.78
CA LEU A 71 9.31 -19.84 -4.95
C LEU A 71 10.83 -19.98 -5.09
N ILE A 72 11.57 -19.90 -3.98
CA ILE A 72 13.04 -20.05 -4.02
C ILE A 72 13.41 -21.51 -4.35
N GLN A 73 12.73 -22.49 -3.77
CA GLN A 73 12.96 -23.92 -4.03
C GLN A 73 12.64 -24.31 -5.48
N ASP A 74 11.64 -23.67 -6.07
CA ASP A 74 11.23 -23.84 -7.47
C ASP A 74 12.17 -23.11 -8.47
N GLY A 75 13.27 -22.52 -8.00
CA GLY A 75 14.23 -21.79 -8.84
C GLY A 75 13.75 -20.40 -9.29
N ARG A 76 12.66 -19.89 -8.71
CA ARG A 76 12.04 -18.60 -9.05
C ARG A 76 12.44 -17.47 -8.09
N GLY A 77 13.60 -17.61 -7.43
CA GLY A 77 14.10 -16.61 -6.48
C GLY A 77 14.36 -15.23 -7.11
N SER A 78 14.72 -15.18 -8.39
CA SER A 78 14.90 -13.93 -9.14
C SER A 78 13.59 -13.13 -9.28
N GLU A 79 12.44 -13.81 -9.44
CA GLU A 79 11.11 -13.19 -9.47
C GLU A 79 10.77 -12.58 -8.11
N VAL A 80 11.11 -13.26 -7.01
CA VAL A 80 10.92 -12.75 -5.64
C VAL A 80 11.71 -11.47 -5.43
N ILE A 81 12.99 -11.47 -5.79
CA ILE A 81 13.87 -10.28 -5.66
C ILE A 81 13.34 -9.11 -6.51
N LYS A 82 12.93 -9.39 -7.76
CA LYS A 82 12.34 -8.38 -8.64
C LYS A 82 11.07 -7.78 -8.02
N CYS A 83 10.16 -8.61 -7.54
CA CYS A 83 8.93 -8.17 -6.88
C CYS A 83 9.22 -7.27 -5.66
N ILE A 84 10.17 -7.69 -4.79
CA ILE A 84 10.60 -6.89 -3.62
C ILE A 84 11.15 -5.53 -4.04
N ARG A 85 12.03 -5.49 -5.05
CA ARG A 85 12.63 -4.24 -5.56
C ARG A 85 11.54 -3.33 -6.14
N ASP A 86 10.66 -3.87 -6.98
CA ASP A 86 9.61 -3.10 -7.64
C ASP A 86 8.65 -2.48 -6.62
N VAL A 87 8.15 -3.28 -5.66
CA VAL A 87 7.27 -2.78 -4.60
C VAL A 87 7.94 -1.68 -3.78
N SER A 88 9.22 -1.82 -3.43
CA SER A 88 9.96 -0.83 -2.64
C SER A 88 10.21 0.48 -3.41
N THR A 89 10.73 0.38 -4.63
CA THR A 89 11.19 1.53 -5.44
C THR A 89 10.04 2.32 -6.03
N GLN A 90 8.93 1.64 -6.35
CA GLN A 90 7.69 2.25 -6.84
C GLN A 90 6.81 2.76 -5.68
N GLY A 91 7.06 2.35 -4.43
CA GLY A 91 6.30 2.83 -3.27
C GLY A 91 4.91 2.21 -3.17
N ARG A 92 4.76 0.98 -3.68
CA ARG A 92 3.48 0.24 -3.74
C ARG A 92 3.00 -0.27 -2.38
N ALA A 93 3.92 -0.47 -1.43
CA ALA A 93 3.59 -0.89 -0.07
C ALA A 93 3.46 0.29 0.90
N TYR A 94 2.46 0.22 1.78
CA TYR A 94 2.28 1.21 2.84
C TYR A 94 3.40 1.18 3.90
N LYS A 95 3.78 -0.03 4.33
CA LYS A 95 4.87 -0.26 5.30
C LYS A 95 6.02 -1.00 4.63
N HIS A 96 7.24 -0.70 5.08
CA HIS A 96 8.44 -1.38 4.60
C HIS A 96 8.76 -2.66 5.37
N ASP A 97 8.10 -2.91 6.50
CA ASP A 97 8.36 -4.04 7.40
C ASP A 97 8.34 -5.38 6.66
N THR A 98 7.32 -5.63 5.83
CA THR A 98 7.16 -6.87 5.04
C THR A 98 8.18 -7.00 3.93
N THR A 99 8.46 -5.90 3.22
CA THR A 99 9.50 -5.85 2.18
C THR A 99 10.88 -6.19 2.76
N LEU A 100 11.20 -5.64 3.93
CA LEU A 100 12.47 -5.90 4.61
C LEU A 100 12.55 -7.31 5.17
N TYR A 101 11.43 -7.86 5.65
CA TYR A 101 11.36 -9.24 6.12
C TYR A 101 11.52 -10.25 4.98
N ALA A 102 10.83 -10.04 3.86
CA ALA A 102 10.98 -10.85 2.64
C ALA A 102 12.43 -10.78 2.11
N LEU A 103 13.03 -9.58 2.11
CA LEU A 103 14.43 -9.41 1.73
C LEU A 103 15.38 -10.15 2.69
N ALA A 104 15.10 -10.13 3.99
CA ALA A 104 15.89 -10.85 4.99
C ALA A 104 15.81 -12.36 4.79
N ILE A 105 14.64 -12.91 4.47
CA ILE A 105 14.46 -14.32 4.08
C ILE A 105 15.36 -14.66 2.88
N CYS A 106 15.30 -13.85 1.82
CA CYS A 106 16.12 -14.07 0.62
C CYS A 106 17.63 -13.98 0.94
N ALA A 107 18.05 -13.00 1.76
CA ALA A 107 19.43 -12.81 2.17
C ALA A 107 19.95 -13.94 3.09
N ARG A 108 19.05 -14.67 3.75
CA ARG A 108 19.36 -15.84 4.59
C ARG A 108 19.14 -17.17 3.87
N SER A 109 18.66 -17.16 2.63
CA SER A 109 18.42 -18.38 1.86
C SER A 109 19.70 -19.20 1.63
N ASN A 110 19.51 -20.51 1.42
CA ASN A 110 20.57 -21.42 1.02
C ASN A 110 20.87 -21.36 -0.48
N ASP A 111 19.96 -20.79 -1.27
CA ASP A 111 20.17 -20.53 -2.68
C ASP A 111 21.15 -19.36 -2.88
N LEU A 112 22.25 -19.63 -3.58
CA LEU A 112 23.36 -18.69 -3.72
C LEU A 112 22.96 -17.48 -4.58
N GLU A 113 22.22 -17.71 -5.67
CA GLU A 113 21.80 -16.67 -6.61
C GLU A 113 20.81 -15.70 -5.96
N THR A 114 19.80 -16.22 -5.27
CA THR A 114 18.84 -15.42 -4.50
C THR A 114 19.55 -14.63 -3.39
N LYS A 115 20.46 -15.26 -2.64
CA LYS A 115 21.22 -14.59 -1.59
C LYS A 115 22.08 -13.45 -2.14
N GLN A 116 22.79 -13.65 -3.25
CA GLN A 116 23.60 -12.60 -3.88
C GLN A 116 22.73 -11.44 -4.35
N SER A 117 21.66 -11.75 -5.10
CA SER A 117 20.71 -10.79 -5.62
C SER A 117 20.04 -9.97 -4.51
N ALA A 118 19.73 -10.58 -3.35
CA ALA A 118 19.18 -9.88 -2.19
C ALA A 118 20.13 -8.79 -1.66
N TYR A 119 21.45 -9.06 -1.59
CA TYR A 119 22.42 -8.06 -1.13
C TYR A 119 22.70 -6.98 -2.19
N GLU A 120 22.55 -7.28 -3.48
CA GLU A 120 22.68 -6.30 -4.57
C GLU A 120 21.58 -5.24 -4.49
N ILE A 121 20.33 -5.65 -4.22
CA ILE A 121 19.19 -4.72 -4.14
C ILE A 121 19.09 -4.01 -2.78
N LEU A 122 19.97 -4.32 -1.82
CA LEU A 122 19.89 -3.82 -0.45
C LEU A 122 19.86 -2.28 -0.40
N ASN A 123 20.64 -1.62 -1.25
CA ASN A 123 20.73 -0.17 -1.34
C ASN A 123 19.45 0.49 -1.88
N ASP A 124 18.73 -0.22 -2.76
CA ASP A 124 17.49 0.26 -3.39
C ASP A 124 16.33 0.18 -2.37
N VAL A 125 16.32 -0.89 -1.56
CA VAL A 125 15.28 -1.15 -0.57
C VAL A 125 15.52 -0.38 0.74
N CYS A 126 16.74 -0.46 1.29
CA CYS A 126 17.10 0.18 2.55
C CYS A 126 17.47 1.67 2.35
N ARG A 127 16.50 2.52 2.06
CA ARG A 127 16.76 3.96 1.76
C ARG A 127 17.19 4.80 2.96
N ILE A 128 16.86 4.39 4.18
CA ILE A 128 17.17 5.12 5.43
C ILE A 128 17.69 4.16 6.51
N PRO A 129 18.38 4.66 7.56
CA PRO A 129 18.90 3.82 8.64
C PRO A 129 17.85 2.95 9.33
N THR A 130 16.62 3.44 9.48
CA THR A 130 15.53 2.63 10.05
C THR A 130 15.33 1.33 9.28
N HIS A 131 15.34 1.38 7.94
CA HIS A 131 15.16 0.19 7.10
C HIS A 131 16.35 -0.77 7.25
N LEU A 132 17.57 -0.22 7.22
CA LEU A 132 18.79 -1.03 7.39
C LEU A 132 18.79 -1.74 8.75
N PHE A 133 18.50 -1.02 9.83
CA PHE A 133 18.48 -1.58 11.19
C PHE A 133 17.38 -2.63 11.35
N GLN A 134 16.22 -2.42 10.74
CA GLN A 134 15.13 -3.40 10.77
C GLN A 134 15.46 -4.65 9.93
N PHE A 135 16.08 -4.48 8.76
CA PHE A 135 16.60 -5.61 7.96
C PHE A 135 17.64 -6.43 8.72
N VAL A 136 18.59 -5.77 9.40
CA VAL A 136 19.58 -6.44 10.25
C VAL A 136 18.88 -7.19 11.38
N ASN A 137 17.91 -6.55 12.06
CA ASN A 137 17.13 -7.21 13.10
C ASN A 137 16.42 -8.49 12.59
N TYR A 138 15.78 -8.43 11.42
CA TYR A 138 15.15 -9.62 10.82
C TYR A 138 16.16 -10.70 10.41
N CYS A 139 17.33 -10.31 9.91
CA CYS A 139 18.39 -11.28 9.61
C CYS A 139 18.85 -12.04 10.86
N GLU A 140 18.95 -11.36 12.00
CA GLU A 140 19.30 -11.98 13.29
C GLU A 140 18.16 -12.87 13.80
N GLU A 141 16.90 -12.42 13.71
CA GLU A 141 15.72 -13.23 14.11
C GLU A 141 15.57 -14.51 13.27
N LEU A 142 15.92 -14.48 11.99
CA LEU A 142 15.85 -15.62 11.07
C LEU A 142 17.06 -16.57 11.21
N SER A 143 18.07 -16.22 12.00
CA SER A 143 19.26 -17.05 12.18
C SER A 143 19.01 -18.07 13.31
N GLU A 144 18.67 -19.32 12.94
CA GLU A 144 18.40 -20.41 13.90
C GLU A 144 19.64 -20.87 14.69
N ILE A 145 20.83 -20.67 14.10
CA ILE A 145 22.13 -20.95 14.69
C ILE A 145 22.82 -19.60 14.86
N ALA A 146 23.70 -19.46 15.84
CA ALA A 146 24.62 -18.32 16.03
C ALA A 146 25.64 -18.15 14.87
N SER A 147 25.19 -18.35 13.62
CA SER A 147 25.79 -17.93 12.37
C SER A 147 25.86 -16.41 12.40
N GLY A 148 26.93 -15.89 12.99
CA GLY A 148 27.21 -14.46 13.06
C GLY A 148 27.31 -13.80 11.69
N TRP A 149 27.78 -12.56 11.69
CA TRP A 149 27.84 -11.71 10.52
C TRP A 149 28.75 -12.28 9.42
N GLY A 150 28.22 -13.13 8.53
CA GLY A 150 28.98 -13.73 7.43
C GLY A 150 29.54 -12.70 6.45
N ARG A 151 30.49 -13.11 5.58
CA ARG A 151 31.16 -12.20 4.63
C ARG A 151 30.17 -11.40 3.77
N ALA A 152 29.16 -12.07 3.22
CA ALA A 152 28.13 -11.42 2.39
C ALA A 152 27.36 -10.33 3.17
N HIS A 153 26.95 -10.63 4.41
CA HIS A 153 26.24 -9.68 5.26
C HIS A 153 27.08 -8.45 5.60
N ARG A 154 28.33 -8.66 6.05
CA ARG A 154 29.26 -7.56 6.35
C ARG A 154 29.53 -6.70 5.12
N MET A 155 29.72 -7.34 3.97
CA MET A 155 29.96 -6.63 2.71
C MET A 155 28.72 -5.81 2.29
N GLY A 156 27.52 -6.39 2.35
CA GLY A 156 26.27 -5.69 2.02
C GLY A 156 26.06 -4.44 2.87
N ILE A 157 26.25 -4.55 4.19
CA ILE A 157 26.11 -3.41 5.11
C ILE A 157 27.22 -2.38 4.89
N SER A 158 28.46 -2.81 4.68
CA SER A 158 29.55 -1.89 4.36
C SER A 158 29.30 -1.15 3.06
N ASN A 159 28.79 -1.84 2.03
CA ASN A 159 28.42 -1.24 0.75
C ASN A 159 27.31 -0.20 0.91
N TRP A 160 26.39 -0.40 1.85
CA TRP A 160 25.37 0.59 2.17
C TRP A 160 25.99 1.91 2.64
N TYR A 161 26.88 1.88 3.63
CA TYR A 161 27.57 3.10 4.10
C TYR A 161 28.49 3.69 3.04
N ASN A 162 29.23 2.84 2.32
CA ASN A 162 30.15 3.27 1.26
C ASN A 162 29.41 3.92 0.08
N SER A 163 28.14 3.58 -0.16
CA SER A 163 27.33 4.20 -1.22
C SER A 163 27.09 5.71 -1.00
N PHE A 164 27.37 6.25 0.18
CA PHE A 164 27.30 7.68 0.48
C PHE A 164 28.64 8.41 0.31
N LYS A 165 29.73 7.72 -0.06
CA LYS A 165 31.06 8.33 -0.23
C LYS A 165 31.16 9.15 -1.51
N SER A 166 30.64 8.64 -2.62
CA SER A 166 30.54 9.36 -3.89
C SER A 166 29.30 10.25 -3.90
N GLU A 167 29.40 11.43 -4.50
CA GLU A 167 28.21 12.20 -4.86
C GLU A 167 27.49 11.45 -5.97
N ASP A 168 26.29 10.95 -5.66
CA ASP A 168 25.38 10.37 -6.62
C ASP A 168 24.17 11.30 -6.75
N PRO A 169 24.12 12.15 -7.79
CA PRO A 169 23.00 13.05 -8.03
C PRO A 169 21.69 12.32 -8.28
N GLN A 170 21.72 11.11 -8.84
CA GLN A 170 20.51 10.36 -9.17
C GLN A 170 19.85 9.80 -7.90
N ASN A 171 20.63 9.20 -7.01
CA ASN A 171 20.12 8.62 -5.76
C ASN A 171 20.17 9.56 -4.55
N HIS A 172 20.55 10.83 -4.75
CA HIS A 172 20.65 11.85 -3.71
C HIS A 172 21.53 11.39 -2.52
N LYS A 173 22.58 10.61 -2.80
CA LYS A 173 23.52 10.10 -1.80
C LYS A 173 24.77 10.98 -1.76
N SER A 174 25.15 11.37 -0.55
CA SER A 174 26.36 12.14 -0.28
C SER A 174 26.77 11.99 1.17
N ALA A 175 28.01 12.34 1.47
CA ALA A 175 28.52 12.29 2.84
C ALA A 175 27.75 13.24 3.77
N LYS A 176 27.27 14.40 3.26
CA LYS A 176 26.37 15.31 3.97
C LYS A 176 25.01 14.65 4.26
N LYS A 177 24.47 13.89 3.32
CA LYS A 177 23.23 13.12 3.54
C LYS A 177 23.41 12.05 4.61
N LEU A 178 24.54 11.33 4.60
CA LEU A 178 24.85 10.35 5.64
C LEU A 178 24.93 11.04 7.02
N ALA A 179 25.62 12.18 7.12
CA ALA A 179 25.69 12.98 8.35
C ALA A 179 24.28 13.36 8.88
N TYR A 180 23.38 13.81 7.99
CA TYR A 180 21.98 14.07 8.33
C TYR A 180 21.24 12.82 8.83
N LEU A 181 21.44 11.68 8.15
CA LEU A 181 20.76 10.43 8.51
C LEU A 181 21.24 9.90 9.87
N VAL A 182 22.54 9.91 10.16
CA VAL A 182 23.08 9.43 11.44
C VAL A 182 22.70 10.32 12.63
N THR A 183 22.51 11.63 12.41
CA THR A 183 22.05 12.53 13.47
C THR A 183 20.56 12.42 13.72
N LYS A 184 19.76 12.15 12.68
CA LYS A 184 18.29 12.00 12.73
C LYS A 184 17.85 10.63 13.26
N TYR A 185 18.51 9.56 12.81
CA TYR A 185 18.14 8.17 13.11
C TYR A 185 19.21 7.45 13.95
N LYS A 186 19.59 8.05 15.08
CA LYS A 186 20.67 7.53 15.94
C LYS A 186 20.53 6.06 16.36
N ARG A 187 19.31 5.64 16.67
CA ARG A 187 18.96 4.28 17.13
C ARG A 187 17.55 3.92 16.68
N ARG A 188 17.34 2.72 16.12
CA ARG A 188 16.01 2.13 15.82
C ARG A 188 16.09 0.62 15.94
N HIS A 189 14.98 -0.02 16.30
CA HIS A 189 14.88 -1.50 16.41
C HIS A 189 16.01 -2.11 17.26
N GLY A 190 16.44 -1.43 18.33
CA GLY A 190 17.57 -1.88 19.17
C GLY A 190 18.96 -1.46 18.68
N TRP A 191 19.17 -1.32 17.37
CA TRP A 191 20.47 -1.06 16.71
C TRP A 191 20.89 0.41 16.65
N THR A 192 22.19 0.65 16.74
CA THR A 192 22.83 1.93 16.44
C THR A 192 23.72 1.84 15.20
N HIS A 193 24.14 3.01 14.68
CA HIS A 193 25.11 3.06 13.59
C HIS A 193 26.44 2.38 13.94
N HIS A 194 26.89 2.50 15.19
CA HIS A 194 28.12 1.88 15.67
C HIS A 194 28.05 0.36 15.61
N ASP A 195 26.91 -0.23 16.02
CA ASP A 195 26.70 -1.69 15.99
C ASP A 195 26.70 -2.21 14.56
N ALA A 196 26.16 -1.43 13.61
CA ALA A 196 26.09 -1.82 12.22
C ALA A 196 27.36 -1.54 11.41
N SER A 197 28.20 -0.56 11.82
CA SER A 197 29.32 -0.07 11.02
C SER A 197 30.69 -0.65 11.40
N ILE A 198 30.73 -1.75 12.18
CA ILE A 198 31.96 -2.35 12.74
C ILE A 198 33.04 -2.65 11.67
N THR A 199 32.72 -2.65 10.38
CA THR A 199 33.65 -2.97 9.27
C THR A 199 33.97 -1.82 8.31
N VAL A 200 33.49 -0.59 8.55
CA VAL A 200 33.63 0.51 7.57
C VAL A 200 34.89 1.35 7.83
N ASN A 201 35.94 1.14 7.03
CA ASN A 201 37.08 2.05 6.96
C ASN A 201 36.65 3.37 6.29
N ASN A 202 36.69 4.48 7.03
CA ASN A 202 36.20 5.79 6.60
C ASN A 202 37.30 6.85 6.56
N THR A 203 37.51 7.45 5.39
CA THR A 203 37.94 8.86 5.26
C THR A 203 37.33 9.50 4.01
N PRO A 204 36.22 10.26 4.14
CA PRO A 204 35.85 11.27 3.16
C PRO A 204 36.01 12.70 3.73
N ASN A 205 36.15 13.66 2.82
CA ASN A 205 36.53 15.06 3.01
C ASN A 205 35.67 15.81 4.06
N GLN A 206 36.31 16.62 4.91
CA GLN A 206 35.84 16.87 6.29
C GLN A 206 35.08 18.18 6.55
N ALA A 207 35.28 19.24 5.76
CA ALA A 207 34.87 20.59 6.16
C ALA A 207 33.34 20.82 6.21
N SER A 208 32.61 20.51 5.13
CA SER A 208 31.15 20.76 5.09
C SER A 208 30.34 19.81 5.99
N ILE A 209 30.89 18.63 6.28
CA ILE A 209 30.29 17.65 7.19
C ILE A 209 30.47 18.11 8.64
N SER A 210 31.64 18.64 9.00
CA SER A 210 31.89 19.12 10.37
C SER A 210 30.97 20.28 10.73
N GLU A 211 30.73 21.22 9.80
CA GLU A 211 29.80 22.34 10.00
C GLU A 211 28.37 21.87 10.31
N PHE A 212 27.84 20.90 9.55
CA PHE A 212 26.50 20.36 9.80
C PHE A 212 26.43 19.63 11.15
N LEU A 213 27.45 18.82 11.48
CA LEU A 213 27.50 18.11 12.76
C LEU A 213 27.58 19.08 13.94
N ASP A 214 28.33 20.18 13.79
CA ASP A 214 28.41 21.23 14.80
C ASP A 214 27.09 21.99 14.92
N ALA A 215 26.42 22.32 13.82
CA ALA A 215 25.08 22.91 13.85
C ALA A 215 24.07 22.00 14.59
N ALA A 216 24.07 20.69 14.31
CA ALA A 216 23.21 19.72 14.98
C ALA A 216 23.54 19.56 16.48
N ARG A 217 24.80 19.75 16.88
CA ARG A 217 25.22 19.80 18.30
C ARG A 217 24.79 21.10 18.97
N ARG A 218 24.98 22.26 18.31
CA ARG A 218 24.58 23.59 18.79
C ARG A 218 23.07 23.65 19.02
N ALA A 219 22.26 23.14 18.09
CA ALA A 219 20.81 23.09 18.23
C ALA A 219 20.32 22.37 19.51
N LYS A 220 21.11 21.43 20.05
CA LYS A 220 20.76 20.72 21.30
C LYS A 220 21.13 21.50 22.56
N ARG A 221 22.16 22.34 22.49
CA ARG A 221 22.67 23.13 23.62
C ARG A 221 22.04 24.53 23.68
N CYS A 222 21.60 25.04 22.54
CA CYS A 222 20.99 26.34 22.38
C CYS A 222 19.72 26.49 23.24
N ASN A 223 19.56 27.67 23.85
CA ASN A 223 18.38 28.07 24.62
C ASN A 223 17.57 29.20 23.94
N ASP A 224 18.09 29.78 22.85
CA ASP A 224 17.45 30.88 22.13
C ASP A 224 16.63 30.40 20.93
N VAL A 225 15.45 30.99 20.76
CA VAL A 225 14.53 30.66 19.65
C VAL A 225 15.06 31.23 18.33
N ALA A 226 15.68 32.41 18.32
CA ALA A 226 16.16 33.03 17.09
C ALA A 226 17.35 32.25 16.50
N GLU A 227 18.29 31.82 17.34
CA GLU A 227 19.38 30.94 16.93
C GLU A 227 18.86 29.62 16.35
N ILE A 228 17.89 28.95 17.00
CA ILE A 228 17.29 27.71 16.47
C ILE A 228 16.66 27.92 15.09
N ARG A 229 15.95 29.03 14.87
CA ARG A 229 15.36 29.36 13.56
C ARG A 229 16.44 29.51 12.49
N SER A 230 17.53 30.21 12.80
CA SER A 230 18.67 30.38 11.91
C SER A 230 19.31 29.03 11.56
N LEU A 231 19.51 28.16 12.56
CA LEU A 231 20.07 26.82 12.34
C LEU A 231 19.18 25.94 11.46
N ILE A 232 17.86 25.98 11.63
CA ILE A 232 16.92 25.23 10.78
C ILE A 232 16.95 25.77 9.34
N ALA A 233 16.93 27.10 9.17
CA ALA A 233 16.93 27.73 7.86
C ALA A 233 18.21 27.43 7.06
N ASN A 234 19.38 27.51 7.71
CA ASN A 234 20.68 27.37 7.04
C ASN A 234 21.09 25.91 6.81
N TYR A 235 20.75 25.00 7.74
CA TYR A 235 21.22 23.61 7.71
C TYR A 235 20.11 22.57 7.46
N HIS A 236 18.86 23.01 7.28
CA HIS A 236 17.69 22.15 7.05
C HIS A 236 17.51 21.05 8.12
N LEU A 237 17.70 21.43 9.39
CA LEU A 237 17.54 20.52 10.51
C LEU A 237 16.09 20.04 10.63
N SER A 238 15.89 18.72 10.68
CA SER A 238 14.57 18.14 10.96
C SER A 238 14.16 18.25 12.44
N ARG A 239 12.86 18.02 12.69
CA ARG A 239 12.25 18.00 14.03
C ARG A 239 13.02 17.14 15.05
N GLU A 240 13.59 16.01 14.63
CA GLU A 240 14.37 15.10 15.49
C GLU A 240 15.66 15.72 16.05
N HIS A 241 16.18 16.77 15.41
CA HIS A 241 17.34 17.50 15.90
C HIS A 241 16.98 18.55 16.96
N ILE A 242 15.71 18.94 17.03
CA ILE A 242 15.24 20.05 17.85
C ILE A 242 14.80 19.56 19.24
N PRO A 243 15.29 20.17 20.33
CA PRO A 243 14.83 19.86 21.68
C PRO A 243 13.33 20.05 21.86
N THR A 244 12.70 19.17 22.64
CA THR A 244 11.25 19.14 22.86
C THR A 244 10.68 20.47 23.38
N ARG A 245 11.45 21.20 24.20
CA ARG A 245 11.09 22.53 24.73
C ARG A 245 10.74 23.57 23.65
N PHE A 246 11.37 23.47 22.47
CA PHE A 246 11.11 24.41 21.37
C PHE A 246 9.93 23.99 20.48
N LEU A 247 9.43 22.75 20.62
CA LEU A 247 8.34 22.21 19.79
C LEU A 247 6.94 22.73 20.19
N ASN A 248 6.87 23.63 21.17
CA ASN A 248 5.65 24.39 21.49
C ASN A 248 5.70 25.83 20.97
N ASN A 249 6.77 26.25 20.30
CA ASN A 249 6.92 27.61 19.77
C ASN A 249 6.51 27.68 18.30
N ILE A 250 5.61 28.61 17.97
CA ILE A 250 5.09 28.82 16.60
C ILE A 250 6.21 29.15 15.61
N LEU A 251 7.12 30.07 15.97
CA LEU A 251 8.19 30.57 15.09
C LEU A 251 9.17 29.47 14.66
N VAL A 252 9.32 28.41 15.47
CA VAL A 252 10.14 27.23 15.14
C VAL A 252 9.42 26.37 14.11
N TRP A 253 8.11 26.15 14.29
CA TRP A 253 7.29 25.38 13.35
C TRP A 253 7.15 26.06 11.99
N GLU A 254 7.15 27.39 11.92
CA GLU A 254 7.16 28.14 10.64
C GLU A 254 8.35 27.76 9.75
N VAL A 255 9.56 27.68 10.33
CA VAL A 255 10.77 27.33 9.59
C VAL A 255 10.82 25.82 9.32
N LEU A 256 10.36 25.00 10.27
CA LEU A 256 10.26 23.56 10.07
C LEU A 256 9.32 23.22 8.92
N LEU A 257 8.12 23.81 8.84
CA LEU A 257 7.11 23.48 7.83
C LEU A 257 7.63 23.67 6.40
N ARG A 258 8.47 24.69 6.17
CA ARG A 258 9.09 24.95 4.86
C ARG A 258 10.03 23.84 4.39
N THR A 259 10.70 23.17 5.32
CA THR A 259 11.74 22.17 5.03
C THR A 259 11.33 20.73 5.41
N MET A 260 10.16 20.57 6.04
CA MET A 260 9.68 19.31 6.60
C MET A 260 9.37 18.30 5.47
N PRO A 261 9.82 17.04 5.57
CA PRO A 261 9.38 15.99 4.65
C PRO A 261 7.86 15.76 4.71
N PHE A 262 7.28 15.33 3.60
CA PHE A 262 5.82 15.20 3.44
C PHE A 262 5.15 14.29 4.49
N THR A 263 5.70 13.09 4.71
CA THR A 263 5.20 12.14 5.73
C THR A 263 5.27 12.72 7.15
N ALA A 264 6.27 13.56 7.44
CA ALA A 264 6.38 14.24 8.71
C ALA A 264 5.35 15.38 8.83
N MET A 265 5.04 16.08 7.74
CA MET A 265 3.99 17.09 7.70
C MET A 265 2.63 16.48 8.03
N LEU A 266 2.21 15.43 7.31
CA LEU A 266 0.93 14.74 7.52
C LEU A 266 0.74 14.30 8.97
N ARG A 267 1.78 13.69 9.56
CA ARG A 267 1.75 13.22 10.96
C ARG A 267 1.65 14.32 12.00
N ASN A 268 2.04 15.55 11.66
CA ASN A 268 2.08 16.68 12.60
C ASN A 268 0.99 17.72 12.33
N LEU A 269 0.08 17.51 11.38
CA LEU A 269 -1.01 18.45 11.08
C LEU A 269 -1.81 18.81 12.34
N GLY A 270 -2.23 17.81 13.14
CA GLY A 270 -2.93 18.06 14.40
C GLY A 270 -2.13 18.90 15.40
N LYS A 271 -0.80 18.71 15.47
CA LYS A 271 0.07 19.53 16.33
C LYS A 271 0.18 20.96 15.82
N ILE A 272 0.36 21.15 14.51
CA ILE A 272 0.43 22.48 13.89
C ILE A 272 -0.89 23.24 14.13
N THR A 273 -2.04 22.59 13.95
CA THR A 273 -3.35 23.18 14.22
C THR A 273 -3.55 23.50 15.71
N SER A 274 -3.16 22.60 16.62
CA SER A 274 -3.28 22.82 18.07
C SER A 274 -2.46 24.02 18.60
N LEU A 275 -1.42 24.43 17.87
CA LEU A 275 -0.60 25.59 18.22
C LEU A 275 -1.23 26.92 17.77
N GLY A 276 -2.41 26.90 17.13
CA GLY A 276 -3.06 28.11 16.61
C GLY A 276 -2.42 28.66 15.34
N MET A 277 -1.51 27.92 14.69
CA MET A 277 -0.86 28.37 13.45
C MET A 277 -1.84 28.57 12.29
N MET A 278 -2.99 27.88 12.33
CA MET A 278 -4.02 27.90 11.30
C MET A 278 -5.25 28.72 11.72
N ASP A 279 -5.21 29.38 12.88
CA ASP A 279 -6.33 30.19 13.38
C ASP A 279 -6.10 31.66 13.01
N PRO A 280 -6.99 32.28 12.20
CA PRO A 280 -6.87 33.67 11.80
C PRO A 280 -6.99 34.66 12.97
N ASN A 281 -7.62 34.26 14.08
CA ASN A 281 -7.71 35.10 15.27
C ASN A 281 -6.42 35.10 16.09
N ILE A 282 -5.62 34.03 16.00
CA ILE A 282 -4.40 33.85 16.78
C ILE A 282 -3.16 34.30 15.99
N ASN A 283 -3.15 34.09 14.68
CA ASN A 283 -2.00 34.40 13.84
C ASN A 283 -2.42 35.05 12.52
N THR A 284 -1.97 36.28 12.29
CA THR A 284 -2.20 37.03 11.03
C THR A 284 -1.62 36.31 9.81
N SER A 285 -0.59 35.48 9.99
CA SER A 285 0.04 34.69 8.92
C SER A 285 -0.63 33.32 8.69
N SER A 286 -1.72 33.00 9.39
CA SER A 286 -2.43 31.73 9.26
C SER A 286 -2.83 31.38 7.82
N GLY A 287 -3.30 32.37 7.06
CA GLY A 287 -3.64 32.21 5.64
C GLY A 287 -2.44 31.72 4.82
N LEU A 288 -1.25 32.29 5.03
CA LEU A 288 -0.04 31.88 4.33
C LEU A 288 0.34 30.42 4.64
N TRP A 289 0.22 29.99 5.89
CA TRP A 289 0.57 28.62 6.30
C TRP A 289 -0.39 27.58 5.74
N ILE A 290 -1.69 27.91 5.71
CA ILE A 290 -2.70 27.08 5.07
C ILE A 290 -2.39 26.98 3.57
N THR A 291 -2.11 28.09 2.88
CA THR A 291 -1.72 28.08 1.47
C THR A 291 -0.49 27.22 1.20
N ILE A 292 0.55 27.28 2.06
CA ILE A 292 1.74 26.43 1.91
C ILE A 292 1.37 24.94 2.05
N ILE A 293 0.51 24.58 3.00
CA ILE A 293 0.09 23.18 3.18
C ILE A 293 -0.75 22.71 1.99
N LEU A 294 -1.70 23.53 1.53
CA LEU A 294 -2.53 23.24 0.37
C LEU A 294 -1.68 23.06 -0.89
N GLN A 295 -0.76 23.99 -1.16
CA GLN A 295 0.15 23.89 -2.31
C GLN A 295 1.01 22.62 -2.24
N ARG A 296 1.45 22.20 -1.05
CA ARG A 296 2.19 20.95 -0.88
C ARG A 296 1.30 19.72 -1.08
N LEU A 297 0.04 19.76 -0.66
CA LEU A 297 -0.93 18.69 -0.92
C LEU A 297 -1.22 18.59 -2.42
N ASP A 298 -1.33 19.72 -3.12
CA ASP A 298 -1.51 19.76 -4.57
C ASP A 298 -0.31 19.14 -5.31
N GLN A 299 0.91 19.31 -4.80
CA GLN A 299 2.12 18.65 -5.34
C GLN A 299 2.09 17.12 -5.27
N LEU A 300 1.22 16.50 -4.47
CA LEU A 300 1.03 15.04 -4.53
C LEU A 300 0.39 14.59 -5.85
N ASN A 301 -0.33 15.49 -6.48
CA ASN A 301 -1.15 15.22 -7.65
C ASN A 301 -0.46 15.65 -8.95
N SER A 302 0.77 16.20 -8.88
CA SER A 302 1.50 16.57 -10.08
C SER A 302 2.22 15.35 -10.66
N ASP A 303 2.14 15.19 -11.98
CA ASP A 303 2.86 14.17 -12.76
C ASP A 303 4.37 14.48 -12.89
N GLU A 304 4.89 15.40 -12.08
CA GLU A 304 6.29 15.77 -12.11
C GLU A 304 7.16 14.65 -11.52
N LEU A 305 8.32 14.38 -12.15
CA LEU A 305 9.32 13.41 -11.69
C LEU A 305 9.79 13.61 -10.23
N LYS A 306 9.51 14.76 -9.61
CA LYS A 306 9.85 15.10 -8.22
C LYS A 306 8.70 14.89 -7.23
N CYS A 307 7.55 14.37 -7.68
CA CYS A 307 6.40 14.11 -6.82
C CYS A 307 6.79 13.15 -5.68
N PRO A 308 6.49 13.49 -4.41
CA PRO A 308 6.76 12.58 -3.31
C PRO A 308 5.89 11.33 -3.43
N LYS A 309 6.51 10.16 -3.58
CA LYS A 309 5.84 8.84 -3.61
C LYS A 309 5.22 8.51 -2.26
N ILE A 310 4.03 9.05 -2.00
CA ILE A 310 3.27 8.84 -0.77
C ILE A 310 2.13 7.88 -1.07
N HIS A 311 2.08 6.81 -0.30
CA HIS A 311 1.08 5.77 -0.43
C HIS A 311 -0.32 6.27 0.01
N PRO A 312 -1.41 5.94 -0.70
CA PRO A 312 -2.76 6.45 -0.45
C PRO A 312 -3.27 6.15 0.97
N LEU A 313 -2.97 4.97 1.49
CA LEU A 313 -3.31 4.62 2.88
C LEU A 313 -2.70 5.58 3.92
N THR A 314 -1.54 6.19 3.63
CA THR A 314 -0.93 7.21 4.51
C THR A 314 -1.80 8.47 4.57
N ILE A 315 -2.37 8.86 3.43
CA ILE A 315 -3.27 10.01 3.31
C ILE A 315 -4.57 9.72 4.04
N LEU A 316 -5.16 8.54 3.83
CA LEU A 316 -6.39 8.13 4.50
C LEU A 316 -6.25 8.08 6.02
N ILE A 317 -5.14 7.52 6.53
CA ILE A 317 -4.85 7.51 7.98
C ILE A 317 -4.66 8.93 8.51
N ALA A 318 -3.95 9.79 7.77
CA ALA A 318 -3.76 11.18 8.16
C ALA A 318 -5.10 11.95 8.20
N LEU A 319 -5.95 11.74 7.20
CA LEU A 319 -7.30 12.31 7.11
C LEU A 319 -8.14 11.89 8.31
N ARG A 320 -8.29 10.58 8.55
CA ARG A 320 -9.06 10.06 9.70
C ARG A 320 -8.50 10.50 11.04
N HIS A 321 -7.19 10.58 11.15
CA HIS A 321 -6.57 11.08 12.38
C HIS A 321 -6.84 12.57 12.59
N TYR A 322 -6.76 13.37 11.52
CA TYR A 322 -6.97 14.81 11.58
C TYR A 322 -8.43 15.19 11.86
N GLU A 323 -9.39 14.50 11.24
CA GLU A 323 -10.84 14.69 11.45
C GLU A 323 -11.27 14.40 12.90
N LYS A 324 -10.61 13.46 13.60
CA LYS A 324 -10.89 13.16 15.02
C LYS A 324 -10.69 14.36 15.96
N GLY A 325 -9.88 15.35 15.58
CA GLY A 325 -9.65 16.54 16.41
C GLY A 325 -8.83 16.30 17.68
N HIS A 326 -8.30 15.08 17.91
CA HIS A 326 -7.49 14.80 19.09
C HIS A 326 -6.42 13.73 18.86
N GLY A 327 -5.34 13.83 19.62
CA GLY A 327 -4.26 12.85 19.63
C GLY A 327 -4.68 11.53 20.29
N GLN A 328 -3.88 10.48 20.10
CA GLN A 328 -4.15 9.15 20.67
C GLN A 328 -4.24 9.16 22.22
N THR A 329 -3.43 10.00 22.88
CA THR A 329 -3.44 10.16 24.35
C THR A 329 -4.43 11.23 24.84
N ARG A 330 -5.25 11.81 23.94
CA ARG A 330 -6.19 12.92 24.19
C ARG A 330 -5.61 14.21 24.83
N ARG A 331 -4.31 14.24 25.13
CA ARG A 331 -3.61 15.44 25.65
C ARG A 331 -3.51 16.56 24.62
N LEU A 332 -3.50 16.20 23.34
CA LEU A 332 -3.46 17.13 22.23
C LEU A 332 -4.86 17.17 21.62
N VAL A 333 -5.45 18.36 21.54
CA VAL A 333 -6.78 18.59 20.96
C VAL A 333 -6.67 19.75 19.97
N TRP A 334 -7.39 19.66 18.86
CA TRP A 334 -7.45 20.68 17.82
C TRP A 334 -8.81 20.67 17.14
N THR A 335 -9.18 21.77 16.52
CA THR A 335 -10.35 21.85 15.65
C THR A 335 -9.91 21.60 14.20
N PRO A 336 -10.42 20.57 13.51
CA PRO A 336 -10.02 20.27 12.14
C PRO A 336 -10.34 21.44 11.19
N ASN A 337 -9.39 21.84 10.36
CA ASN A 337 -9.62 22.84 9.32
C ASN A 337 -10.25 22.18 8.08
N THR A 338 -11.40 22.70 7.64
CA THR A 338 -12.18 22.14 6.52
C THR A 338 -11.43 22.17 5.19
N GLN A 339 -10.61 23.19 4.93
CA GLN A 339 -9.83 23.29 3.69
C GLN A 339 -8.78 22.18 3.60
N ILE A 340 -8.10 21.89 4.71
CA ILE A 340 -7.09 20.82 4.77
C ILE A 340 -7.76 19.44 4.66
N VAL A 341 -8.90 19.25 5.31
CA VAL A 341 -9.70 18.02 5.19
C VAL A 341 -10.09 17.78 3.74
N ASN A 342 -10.60 18.80 3.05
CA ASN A 342 -10.99 18.70 1.64
C ASN A 342 -9.79 18.42 0.73
N ALA A 343 -8.65 19.08 0.94
CA ALA A 343 -7.43 18.84 0.16
C ALA A 343 -6.86 17.43 0.39
N LEU A 344 -6.95 16.88 1.61
CA LEU A 344 -6.57 15.49 1.88
C LEU A 344 -7.51 14.50 1.20
N LYS A 345 -8.82 14.80 1.15
CA LYS A 345 -9.81 13.99 0.43
C LYS A 345 -9.50 13.99 -1.07
N GLU A 346 -9.31 15.15 -1.67
CA GLU A 346 -8.98 15.27 -3.10
C GLU A 346 -7.66 14.56 -3.46
N ALA A 347 -6.62 14.70 -2.62
CA ALA A 347 -5.35 14.02 -2.83
C ALA A 347 -5.48 12.49 -2.72
N PHE A 348 -6.34 12.00 -1.82
CA PHE A 348 -6.63 10.57 -1.72
C PHE A 348 -7.40 10.07 -2.96
N GLU A 349 -8.47 10.77 -3.33
CA GLU A 349 -9.33 10.40 -4.47
C GLU A 349 -8.54 10.28 -5.76
N LYS A 350 -7.62 11.22 -6.05
CA LYS A 350 -6.78 11.18 -7.26
C LYS A 350 -5.86 9.97 -7.33
N GLN A 351 -5.37 9.46 -6.19
CA GLN A 351 -4.47 8.29 -6.16
C GLN A 351 -5.22 6.96 -6.24
N THR A 352 -6.44 6.88 -5.70
CA THR A 352 -7.21 5.63 -5.61
C THR A 352 -8.31 5.52 -6.65
N LYS A 353 -8.56 6.57 -7.45
CA LYS A 353 -9.58 6.57 -8.49
C LYS A 353 -9.32 5.45 -9.49
N ILE A 354 -10.26 4.53 -9.59
CA ILE A 354 -10.35 3.60 -10.72
C ILE A 354 -11.10 4.36 -11.80
N CYS A 355 -10.47 4.60 -12.96
CA CYS A 355 -11.11 5.27 -14.08
C CYS A 355 -11.84 4.23 -14.95
N PRO A 356 -13.19 4.21 -14.94
CA PRO A 356 -13.97 3.37 -15.82
C PRO A 356 -13.66 3.69 -17.28
N SER A 357 -13.59 2.67 -18.12
CA SER A 357 -13.47 2.83 -19.56
C SER A 357 -14.83 3.23 -20.13
N ALA A 358 -14.86 4.28 -20.95
CA ALA A 358 -16.09 4.77 -21.56
C ALA A 358 -16.83 3.64 -22.30
N GLY A 359 -18.15 3.55 -22.08
CA GLY A 359 -19.02 2.57 -22.74
C GLY A 359 -19.29 1.28 -21.97
N HIS A 360 -18.60 1.02 -20.85
CA HIS A 360 -18.86 -0.16 -20.01
C HIS A 360 -19.69 0.19 -18.78
N SER A 361 -20.58 -0.72 -18.39
CA SER A 361 -21.36 -0.64 -17.16
C SER A 361 -20.64 -1.32 -16.00
N TYR A 362 -20.46 -0.60 -14.89
CA TYR A 362 -19.69 -1.05 -13.72
C TYR A 362 -20.56 -1.34 -12.51
N LEU A 363 -20.30 -2.47 -11.86
CA LEU A 363 -20.78 -2.79 -10.51
C LEU A 363 -19.59 -2.90 -9.57
N MET A 364 -19.54 -2.09 -8.51
CA MET A 364 -18.58 -2.28 -7.41
C MET A 364 -19.28 -2.81 -6.17
N ALA A 365 -18.83 -3.94 -5.66
CA ALA A 365 -19.41 -4.60 -4.51
C ALA A 365 -18.40 -4.64 -3.35
N VAL A 366 -18.76 -4.06 -2.20
CA VAL A 366 -17.91 -4.03 -1.00
C VAL A 366 -18.47 -5.00 0.03
N SER A 367 -17.64 -5.96 0.44
CA SER A 367 -18.00 -6.87 1.54
C SER A 367 -17.80 -6.22 2.92
N VAL A 368 -18.69 -6.55 3.86
CA VAL A 368 -18.59 -6.21 5.29
C VAL A 368 -18.43 -7.43 6.22
N GLY A 369 -17.86 -8.53 5.71
CA GLY A 369 -17.57 -9.74 6.49
C GLY A 369 -16.74 -9.52 7.76
N GLU A 370 -16.68 -10.54 8.63
CA GLU A 370 -16.01 -10.46 9.95
C GLU A 370 -14.52 -10.10 9.83
N SER A 371 -13.82 -10.77 8.94
CA SER A 371 -12.43 -10.52 8.54
C SER A 371 -12.20 -9.14 7.95
N MET A 372 -13.18 -8.59 7.21
CA MET A 372 -13.14 -7.23 6.67
C MET A 372 -13.23 -6.16 7.79
N GLN A 373 -13.61 -6.54 9.02
CA GLN A 373 -13.57 -5.65 10.19
C GLN A 373 -12.19 -5.54 10.83
N LYS A 374 -11.20 -6.35 10.40
CA LYS A 374 -9.82 -6.27 10.90
C LYS A 374 -9.13 -5.01 10.38
N ASN A 375 -8.17 -4.52 11.16
CA ASN A 375 -7.39 -3.35 10.79
C ASN A 375 -6.32 -3.71 9.75
N ILE A 376 -6.28 -2.98 8.64
CA ILE A 376 -5.30 -3.23 7.57
C ILE A 376 -3.92 -2.72 7.93
N CYS A 377 -2.88 -3.46 7.56
CA CYS A 377 -1.47 -3.11 7.77
C CYS A 377 -1.12 -2.72 9.22
N GLY A 378 -1.86 -3.17 10.24
CA GLY A 378 -1.72 -2.71 11.62
C GLY A 378 -1.95 -1.20 11.80
N SER A 379 -2.84 -0.61 10.99
CA SER A 379 -3.31 0.76 11.10
C SER A 379 -4.53 0.87 12.03
N SER A 380 -5.17 2.04 12.07
CA SER A 380 -6.44 2.25 12.79
C SER A 380 -7.67 2.17 11.88
N ILE A 381 -7.50 1.75 10.62
CA ILE A 381 -8.55 1.71 9.61
C ILE A 381 -8.89 0.25 9.33
N LYS A 382 -10.18 -0.06 9.28
CA LYS A 382 -10.70 -1.39 8.95
C LYS A 382 -10.61 -1.67 7.45
N ALA A 383 -10.49 -2.92 7.05
CA ALA A 383 -10.44 -3.29 5.63
C ALA A 383 -11.71 -2.87 4.86
N CYS A 384 -12.89 -3.02 5.46
CA CYS A 384 -14.17 -2.57 4.87
C CYS A 384 -14.23 -1.06 4.66
N GLU A 385 -13.78 -0.28 5.66
CA GLU A 385 -13.74 1.18 5.59
C GLU A 385 -12.77 1.64 4.50
N ALA A 386 -11.63 0.96 4.40
CA ALA A 386 -10.62 1.23 3.41
C ALA A 386 -11.11 0.90 1.99
N ALA A 387 -11.82 -0.23 1.80
CA ALA A 387 -12.49 -0.59 0.55
C ALA A 387 -13.56 0.46 0.16
N ALA A 388 -14.39 0.90 1.11
CA ALA A 388 -15.36 1.96 0.88
C ALA A 388 -14.71 3.26 0.40
N ALA A 389 -13.57 3.64 0.98
CA ALA A 389 -12.85 4.84 0.56
C ALA A 389 -12.35 4.76 -0.88
N MET A 390 -11.83 3.60 -1.30
CA MET A 390 -11.43 3.36 -2.70
C MET A 390 -12.62 3.49 -3.65
N VAL A 391 -13.77 2.93 -3.28
CA VAL A 391 -14.98 2.98 -4.11
C VAL A 391 -15.57 4.39 -4.16
N LEU A 392 -15.64 5.10 -3.03
CA LEU A 392 -16.14 6.47 -2.97
C LEU A 392 -15.35 7.41 -3.91
N SER A 393 -14.04 7.20 -4.01
CA SER A 393 -13.17 7.94 -4.93
C SER A 393 -13.60 7.80 -6.39
N THR A 394 -14.18 6.66 -6.76
CA THR A 394 -14.65 6.38 -8.11
C THR A 394 -16.07 6.95 -8.32
N VAL A 395 -16.98 6.73 -7.36
CA VAL A 395 -18.39 7.19 -7.39
C VAL A 395 -18.52 8.70 -7.45
N ASN A 396 -17.62 9.45 -6.79
CA ASN A 396 -17.69 10.90 -6.80
C ASN A 396 -17.45 11.49 -8.21
N THR A 397 -16.73 10.75 -9.06
CA THR A 397 -16.34 11.21 -10.40
C THR A 397 -17.13 10.59 -11.53
N GLU A 398 -17.56 9.33 -11.40
CA GLU A 398 -18.06 8.51 -12.51
C GLU A 398 -19.40 7.87 -12.16
N GLU A 399 -20.21 7.54 -13.16
CA GLU A 399 -21.47 6.84 -12.96
C GLU A 399 -21.22 5.33 -12.80
N VAL A 400 -21.12 4.90 -11.54
CA VAL A 400 -20.88 3.50 -11.16
C VAL A 400 -21.92 3.08 -10.14
N GLU A 401 -22.47 1.87 -10.29
CA GLU A 401 -23.38 1.32 -9.30
C GLU A 401 -22.61 0.59 -8.21
N VAL A 402 -22.91 0.93 -6.95
CA VAL A 402 -22.15 0.44 -5.81
C VAL A 402 -23.07 -0.14 -4.76
N ILE A 403 -22.70 -1.34 -4.29
CA ILE A 403 -23.40 -2.05 -3.23
C ILE A 403 -22.46 -2.44 -2.10
N ILE A 404 -22.98 -2.39 -0.88
CA ILE A 404 -22.37 -2.95 0.33
C ILE A 404 -23.17 -4.20 0.68
N PHE A 405 -22.50 -5.33 0.95
CA PHE A 405 -23.17 -6.61 1.16
C PHE A 405 -22.46 -7.50 2.20
N ALA A 406 -23.19 -8.48 2.74
CA ALA A 406 -22.68 -9.55 3.60
C ALA A 406 -23.19 -10.93 3.15
N ASP A 407 -24.30 -11.44 3.71
CA ASP A 407 -24.78 -12.81 3.46
C ASP A 407 -26.13 -12.93 2.72
N SER A 408 -26.94 -11.86 2.67
CA SER A 408 -28.30 -11.91 2.11
C SER A 408 -28.54 -10.86 1.01
N ILE A 409 -29.52 -11.16 0.14
CA ILE A 409 -30.01 -10.28 -0.95
C ILE A 409 -31.15 -9.39 -0.48
N GLU A 410 -31.67 -9.59 0.74
CA GLU A 410 -32.72 -8.74 1.28
C GLU A 410 -32.29 -7.27 1.23
N ASP A 411 -33.18 -6.37 0.78
CA ASP A 411 -32.86 -4.95 0.61
C ASP A 411 -32.36 -4.29 1.91
N ALA A 412 -32.62 -4.90 3.07
CA ALA A 412 -32.05 -4.49 4.36
C ALA A 412 -30.53 -4.77 4.41
N CYS A 413 -30.11 -5.97 3.98
CA CYS A 413 -28.72 -6.43 4.02
C CYS A 413 -27.86 -5.87 2.87
N ILE A 414 -28.42 -4.99 2.03
CA ILE A 414 -27.71 -4.32 0.93
C ILE A 414 -27.92 -2.81 1.01
N SER A 415 -26.82 -2.07 1.08
CA SER A 415 -26.85 -0.61 1.03
C SER A 415 -26.15 -0.08 -0.21
N SER A 416 -26.75 0.90 -0.90
CA SER A 416 -26.13 1.58 -2.03
C SER A 416 -25.31 2.79 -1.58
N ILE A 417 -24.16 3.00 -2.22
CA ILE A 417 -23.36 4.23 -2.08
C ILE A 417 -23.75 5.19 -3.20
N ALA A 418 -24.13 6.41 -2.84
CA ALA A 418 -24.57 7.45 -3.75
C ALA A 418 -23.54 8.58 -3.84
N ARG A 419 -23.60 9.35 -4.92
CA ARG A 419 -22.76 10.54 -5.10
C ARG A 419 -23.03 11.56 -3.99
N GLY A 420 -21.97 12.02 -3.34
CA GLY A 420 -22.06 12.96 -2.20
C GLY A 420 -22.16 12.30 -0.82
N ASP A 421 -22.19 10.96 -0.75
CA ASP A 421 -21.97 10.27 0.51
C ASP A 421 -20.57 10.60 1.07
N ASN A 422 -20.47 10.68 2.40
CA ASN A 422 -19.19 10.82 3.08
C ASN A 422 -18.78 9.50 3.75
N LEU A 423 -17.51 9.37 4.10
CA LEU A 423 -16.99 8.16 4.72
C LEU A 423 -17.67 7.79 6.04
N ASP A 424 -18.20 8.77 6.78
CA ASP A 424 -18.91 8.51 8.04
C ASP A 424 -20.28 7.89 7.78
N SER A 425 -21.05 8.45 6.84
CA SER A 425 -22.33 7.92 6.39
C SER A 425 -22.18 6.51 5.81
N ILE A 426 -21.11 6.25 5.05
CA ILE A 426 -20.82 4.90 4.55
C ILE A 426 -20.48 3.96 5.70
N SER A 427 -19.71 4.42 6.69
CA SER A 427 -19.40 3.62 7.88
C SER A 427 -20.67 3.26 8.66
N ASP A 428 -21.62 4.18 8.76
CA ASP A 428 -22.93 3.93 9.38
C ASP A 428 -23.75 2.93 8.57
N LYS A 429 -23.81 3.06 7.24
CA LYS A 429 -24.45 2.08 6.34
C LYS A 429 -23.84 0.68 6.48
N MET A 430 -22.51 0.58 6.56
CA MET A 430 -21.81 -0.68 6.77
C MET A 430 -22.16 -1.32 8.12
N GLU A 431 -22.21 -0.51 9.18
CA GLU A 431 -22.59 -1.02 10.50
C GLU A 431 -24.06 -1.45 10.56
N GLN A 432 -24.95 -0.76 9.84
CA GLN A 432 -26.36 -1.17 9.70
C GLN A 432 -26.49 -2.54 9.00
N VAL A 433 -25.86 -2.71 7.84
CA VAL A 433 -25.85 -4.00 7.10
C VAL A 433 -25.34 -5.12 8.02
N LYS A 434 -24.23 -4.88 8.72
CA LYS A 434 -23.65 -5.84 9.66
C LYS A 434 -24.60 -6.22 10.79
N GLN A 435 -25.23 -5.24 11.43
CA GLN A 435 -26.13 -5.48 12.56
C GLN A 435 -27.32 -6.35 12.15
N GLN A 436 -27.85 -6.15 10.95
CA GLN A 436 -28.97 -6.93 10.43
C GLN A 436 -28.57 -8.38 10.12
N CYS A 437 -27.42 -8.58 9.45
CA CYS A 437 -26.91 -9.94 9.21
C CYS A 437 -26.60 -10.69 10.52
N GLN A 438 -26.06 -9.98 11.53
CA GLN A 438 -25.79 -10.58 12.84
C GLN A 438 -27.06 -11.01 13.58
N GLN A 439 -28.16 -10.25 13.45
CA GLN A 439 -29.44 -10.58 14.07
C GLN A 439 -30.09 -11.83 13.46
N SER A 440 -29.96 -12.01 12.14
CA SER A 440 -30.52 -13.15 11.43
C SER A 440 -29.73 -14.44 11.63
N SER A 441 -28.39 -14.36 11.66
CA SER A 441 -27.49 -15.52 11.56
C SER A 441 -26.74 -15.84 12.86
N GLY A 442 -26.76 -14.94 13.86
CA GLY A 442 -26.00 -15.05 15.12
C GLY A 442 -24.47 -14.87 14.99
N ARG A 443 -23.94 -14.94 13.76
CA ARG A 443 -22.56 -14.64 13.35
C ARG A 443 -22.58 -13.78 12.10
N ILE A 444 -21.49 -13.05 11.84
CA ILE A 444 -21.32 -12.34 10.57
C ILE A 444 -20.86 -13.39 9.54
N SER A 445 -21.82 -13.97 8.82
CA SER A 445 -21.53 -14.85 7.70
C SER A 445 -21.37 -14.04 6.42
N GLU A 446 -20.70 -14.60 5.42
CA GLU A 446 -20.40 -13.92 4.17
C GLU A 446 -20.68 -14.83 2.98
N ASP A 447 -21.53 -14.36 2.07
CA ASP A 447 -21.84 -15.01 0.80
C ASP A 447 -21.38 -14.11 -0.37
N LEU A 448 -20.23 -14.46 -0.93
CA LEU A 448 -19.63 -13.73 -2.05
C LEU A 448 -20.38 -13.90 -3.38
N ALA A 449 -21.43 -14.72 -3.43
CA ALA A 449 -22.32 -14.82 -4.58
C ALA A 449 -23.42 -13.74 -4.58
N VAL A 450 -23.63 -13.03 -3.45
CA VAL A 450 -24.70 -12.02 -3.30
C VAL A 450 -24.68 -10.94 -4.39
N PRO A 451 -23.52 -10.35 -4.78
CA PRO A 451 -23.50 -9.33 -5.83
C PRO A 451 -24.11 -9.81 -7.15
N PHE A 452 -23.82 -11.04 -7.54
CA PHE A 452 -24.32 -11.65 -8.77
C PHE A 452 -25.81 -12.00 -8.66
N LYS A 453 -26.25 -12.49 -7.49
CA LYS A 453 -27.67 -12.77 -7.24
C LYS A 453 -28.51 -11.50 -7.25
N TRP A 454 -28.00 -10.42 -6.66
CA TRP A 454 -28.64 -9.10 -6.65
C TRP A 454 -28.73 -8.49 -8.05
N ALA A 455 -27.67 -8.61 -8.86
CA ALA A 455 -27.69 -8.15 -10.24
C ALA A 455 -28.70 -8.96 -11.09
N ALA A 456 -28.77 -10.27 -10.87
CA ALA A 456 -29.73 -11.16 -11.53
C ALA A 456 -31.18 -10.83 -11.17
N SER A 457 -31.49 -10.61 -9.88
CA SER A 457 -32.87 -10.35 -9.43
C SER A 457 -33.44 -9.06 -10.01
N ARG A 458 -32.58 -8.06 -10.21
CA ARG A 458 -32.95 -6.76 -10.81
C ARG A 458 -32.80 -6.72 -12.33
N LYS A 459 -32.36 -7.82 -12.97
CA LYS A 459 -32.10 -7.92 -14.42
C LYS A 459 -31.19 -6.79 -14.93
N LYS A 460 -30.23 -6.36 -14.12
CA LYS A 460 -29.27 -5.32 -14.50
C LYS A 460 -28.12 -5.95 -15.27
N ARG A 461 -27.65 -5.25 -16.31
CA ARG A 461 -26.49 -5.64 -17.10
C ARG A 461 -25.27 -4.88 -16.60
N PHE A 462 -24.19 -5.62 -16.32
CA PHE A 462 -22.89 -5.07 -15.94
C PHE A 462 -21.79 -5.76 -16.76
N ASP A 463 -20.98 -4.99 -17.46
CA ASP A 463 -19.87 -5.50 -18.26
C ASP A 463 -18.61 -5.69 -17.40
N VAL A 464 -18.45 -4.89 -16.34
CA VAL A 464 -17.33 -5.01 -15.38
C VAL A 464 -17.86 -5.09 -13.96
N ILE A 465 -17.47 -6.14 -13.23
CA ILE A 465 -17.83 -6.36 -11.83
C ILE A 465 -16.57 -6.37 -10.98
N ILE A 466 -16.47 -5.43 -10.04
CA ILE A 466 -15.35 -5.29 -9.12
C ILE A 466 -15.82 -5.67 -7.72
N VAL A 467 -15.27 -6.73 -7.14
CA VAL A 467 -15.61 -7.20 -5.79
C VAL A 467 -14.44 -6.91 -4.85
N LEU A 468 -14.65 -6.04 -3.86
CA LEU A 468 -13.69 -5.73 -2.80
C LEU A 468 -13.98 -6.60 -1.58
N THR A 469 -13.12 -7.59 -1.35
CA THR A 469 -13.34 -8.64 -0.36
C THR A 469 -12.02 -9.22 0.12
N ASP A 470 -12.08 -10.05 1.13
CA ASP A 470 -11.03 -10.97 1.54
C ASP A 470 -11.17 -12.37 0.92
N SER A 471 -12.19 -12.62 0.08
CA SER A 471 -12.43 -13.92 -0.56
C SER A 471 -12.75 -15.08 0.40
N LEU A 472 -13.19 -14.80 1.63
CA LEU A 472 -13.54 -15.82 2.62
C LEU A 472 -15.04 -16.13 2.65
N THR A 473 -15.54 -16.77 1.59
CA THR A 473 -16.94 -17.18 1.50
C THR A 473 -17.28 -18.33 2.46
N SER A 474 -18.48 -18.35 3.06
CA SER A 474 -18.78 -19.29 4.16
C SER A 474 -20.17 -19.96 4.12
N CYS A 475 -21.21 -19.28 3.62
CA CYS A 475 -22.59 -19.70 3.89
C CYS A 475 -23.51 -19.83 2.66
N GLY A 476 -23.02 -19.54 1.45
CA GLY A 476 -23.88 -19.55 0.26
C GLY A 476 -24.22 -20.95 -0.26
N HIS A 477 -25.47 -21.12 -0.71
CA HIS A 477 -25.94 -22.34 -1.38
C HIS A 477 -25.29 -22.61 -2.74
N MET A 478 -24.53 -21.67 -3.27
CA MET A 478 -23.86 -21.78 -4.57
C MET A 478 -22.57 -20.98 -4.54
N HIS A 479 -21.54 -21.51 -5.20
CA HIS A 479 -20.27 -20.81 -5.35
C HIS A 479 -20.38 -19.53 -6.17
N PRO A 480 -19.60 -18.47 -5.83
CA PRO A 480 -19.59 -17.21 -6.57
C PRO A 480 -19.28 -17.41 -8.07
N ALA A 481 -18.33 -18.28 -8.40
CA ALA A 481 -17.94 -18.58 -9.78
C ALA A 481 -19.07 -19.27 -10.59
N GLU A 482 -19.88 -20.13 -9.95
CA GLU A 482 -21.01 -20.75 -10.63
C GLU A 482 -22.17 -19.75 -10.77
N MET A 483 -22.44 -18.96 -9.74
CA MET A 483 -23.48 -17.94 -9.78
C MET A 483 -23.18 -16.87 -10.83
N LEU A 484 -21.91 -16.44 -10.96
CA LEU A 484 -21.48 -15.54 -12.01
C LEU A 484 -21.84 -16.08 -13.40
N LYS A 485 -21.49 -17.34 -13.70
CA LYS A 485 -21.83 -17.99 -14.98
C LYS A 485 -23.34 -18.06 -15.22
N ARG A 486 -24.13 -18.30 -14.18
CA ARG A 486 -25.60 -18.29 -14.28
C ARG A 486 -26.14 -16.89 -14.55
N TYR A 487 -25.63 -15.88 -13.85
CA TYR A 487 -26.00 -14.48 -14.06
C TYR A 487 -25.71 -14.03 -15.49
N MET A 488 -24.51 -14.31 -16.01
CA MET A 488 -24.12 -13.92 -17.36
C MET A 488 -25.01 -14.57 -18.43
N ARG A 489 -25.34 -15.87 -18.28
CA ARG A 489 -26.31 -16.54 -19.17
C ARG A 489 -27.72 -15.97 -19.07
N TYR A 490 -28.16 -15.64 -17.86
CA TYR A 490 -29.50 -15.13 -17.61
C TYR A 490 -29.72 -13.74 -18.20
N VAL A 491 -28.71 -12.87 -18.17
CA VAL A 491 -28.76 -11.51 -18.70
C VAL A 491 -28.24 -11.43 -20.15
N ALA A 492 -27.80 -12.55 -20.73
CA ALA A 492 -27.22 -12.65 -22.07
C ALA A 492 -26.03 -11.68 -22.28
N ILE A 493 -25.03 -11.82 -21.40
CA ILE A 493 -23.75 -11.10 -21.46
C ILE A 493 -22.69 -12.10 -21.91
N ASP A 494 -22.15 -11.90 -23.11
CA ASP A 494 -21.10 -12.76 -23.68
C ASP A 494 -19.70 -12.35 -23.21
N GLU A 495 -19.51 -11.06 -22.94
CA GLU A 495 -18.25 -10.45 -22.55
C GLU A 495 -18.39 -9.78 -21.18
N TYR A 496 -17.61 -10.26 -20.21
CA TYR A 496 -17.59 -9.72 -18.86
C TYR A 496 -16.18 -9.65 -18.32
N HIS A 497 -15.97 -8.80 -17.31
CA HIS A 497 -14.76 -8.79 -16.50
C HIS A 497 -15.11 -8.94 -15.03
N LEU A 498 -14.56 -9.95 -14.38
CA LEU A 498 -14.57 -10.06 -12.93
C LEU A 498 -13.23 -9.57 -12.39
N ILE A 499 -13.26 -8.62 -11.46
CA ILE A 499 -12.07 -8.12 -10.79
C ILE A 499 -12.25 -8.32 -9.29
N VAL A 500 -11.41 -9.15 -8.69
CA VAL A 500 -11.39 -9.38 -7.25
C VAL A 500 -10.29 -8.54 -6.65
N VAL A 501 -10.65 -7.59 -5.79
CA VAL A 501 -9.69 -6.75 -5.06
C VAL A 501 -9.50 -7.36 -3.68
N GLY A 502 -8.38 -8.04 -3.48
CA GLY A 502 -7.99 -8.61 -2.19
C GLY A 502 -7.67 -7.51 -1.17
N MET A 503 -8.50 -7.38 -0.14
CA MET A 503 -8.35 -6.36 0.90
C MET A 503 -7.62 -6.86 2.15
N THR A 504 -7.28 -8.15 2.20
CA THR A 504 -6.56 -8.80 3.31
C THR A 504 -5.43 -9.70 2.82
N ASP A 505 -4.58 -10.15 3.74
CA ASP A 505 -3.31 -10.85 3.54
C ASP A 505 -3.43 -12.38 3.37
N ASN A 506 -4.57 -12.88 2.93
CA ASN A 506 -4.78 -14.32 2.80
C ASN A 506 -4.45 -14.87 1.39
N GLU A 507 -4.36 -16.20 1.30
CA GLU A 507 -4.00 -16.96 0.09
C GLU A 507 -5.22 -17.35 -0.76
N TYR A 508 -6.37 -16.69 -0.59
CA TYR A 508 -7.64 -17.09 -1.19
C TYR A 508 -8.16 -16.09 -2.22
N THR A 509 -8.88 -16.60 -3.22
CA THR A 509 -9.61 -15.80 -4.20
C THR A 509 -10.91 -16.47 -4.63
N ILE A 510 -11.89 -15.67 -5.03
CA ILE A 510 -13.10 -16.17 -5.69
C ILE A 510 -12.96 -16.20 -7.22
N ALA A 511 -11.93 -15.54 -7.77
CA ALA A 511 -11.59 -15.61 -9.18
C ALA A 511 -11.10 -17.04 -9.52
N SER A 512 -11.70 -17.68 -10.52
CA SER A 512 -11.22 -18.99 -10.95
C SER A 512 -9.91 -18.81 -11.73
N PRO A 513 -8.83 -19.54 -11.42
CA PRO A 513 -7.56 -19.44 -12.16
C PRO A 513 -7.67 -19.82 -13.64
N ILE A 514 -8.74 -20.50 -14.03
CA ILE A 514 -9.00 -20.95 -15.41
C ILE A 514 -9.81 -19.90 -16.19
N ASP A 515 -10.47 -18.97 -15.49
CA ASP A 515 -11.30 -17.95 -16.12
C ASP A 515 -10.43 -16.76 -16.56
N MET A 516 -10.18 -16.64 -17.87
CA MET A 516 -9.39 -15.55 -18.45
C MET A 516 -10.07 -14.17 -18.31
N ASN A 517 -11.38 -14.16 -18.05
CA ASN A 517 -12.16 -12.95 -17.81
C ASN A 517 -12.14 -12.53 -16.33
N ALA A 518 -11.44 -13.28 -15.47
CA ALA A 518 -11.28 -12.97 -14.07
C ALA A 518 -9.84 -12.50 -13.76
N LEU A 519 -9.73 -11.45 -12.96
CA LEU A 519 -8.46 -10.88 -12.51
C LEU A 519 -8.45 -10.71 -11.00
N ASP A 520 -7.36 -11.09 -10.36
CA ASP A 520 -7.09 -10.81 -8.95
C ASP A 520 -6.10 -9.64 -8.83
N VAL A 521 -6.44 -8.67 -7.99
CA VAL A 521 -5.60 -7.50 -7.73
C VAL A 521 -5.53 -7.20 -6.24
N VAL A 522 -4.43 -6.58 -5.82
CA VAL A 522 -4.22 -6.25 -4.41
C VAL A 522 -4.82 -4.89 -4.09
N GLY A 523 -5.59 -4.81 -3.00
CA GLY A 523 -6.11 -3.54 -2.48
C GLY A 523 -5.00 -2.58 -2.11
N PHE A 524 -5.25 -1.27 -2.27
CA PHE A 524 -4.32 -0.18 -1.94
C PHE A 524 -2.96 -0.17 -2.66
N ASP A 525 -2.69 -1.09 -3.58
CA ASP A 525 -1.54 -0.97 -4.47
C ASP A 525 -1.75 0.21 -5.43
N LEU A 526 -0.75 1.08 -5.53
CA LEU A 526 -0.77 2.29 -6.36
C LEU A 526 -0.99 1.97 -7.85
N HIS A 527 -0.63 0.76 -8.28
CA HIS A 527 -0.76 0.33 -9.67
C HIS A 527 -2.14 -0.29 -9.98
N THR A 528 -2.93 -0.64 -8.96
CA THR A 528 -4.21 -1.34 -9.14
C THR A 528 -5.16 -0.62 -10.10
N PRO A 529 -5.38 0.71 -10.00
CA PRO A 529 -6.23 1.41 -10.99
C PRO A 529 -5.76 1.27 -12.44
N SER A 530 -4.44 1.34 -12.68
CA SER A 530 -3.87 1.18 -14.03
C SER A 530 -3.98 -0.24 -14.55
N VAL A 531 -3.77 -1.24 -13.67
CA VAL A 531 -3.94 -2.66 -14.02
C VAL A 531 -5.40 -2.96 -14.39
N ILE A 532 -6.35 -2.47 -13.58
CA ILE A 532 -7.79 -2.60 -13.86
C ILE A 532 -8.13 -1.97 -15.22
N LYS A 533 -7.64 -0.76 -15.48
CA LYS A 533 -7.88 -0.06 -16.75
C LYS A 533 -7.33 -0.84 -17.94
N ASN A 534 -6.10 -1.35 -17.84
CA ASN A 534 -5.49 -2.12 -18.92
C ASN A 534 -6.21 -3.45 -19.15
N PHE A 535 -6.65 -4.12 -18.09
CA PHE A 535 -7.42 -5.37 -18.19
C PHE A 535 -8.74 -5.14 -18.94
N VAL A 536 -9.49 -4.10 -18.57
CA VAL A 536 -10.75 -3.75 -19.25
C VAL A 536 -10.51 -3.26 -20.69
N ASN A 537 -9.42 -2.54 -20.94
CA ASN A 537 -9.12 -2.02 -22.29
C ASN A 537 -8.56 -3.06 -23.25
N ASN A 538 -7.92 -4.12 -22.76
CA ASN A 538 -7.38 -5.18 -23.61
C ASN A 538 -8.49 -5.97 -24.35
N PHE A 539 -9.77 -5.70 -24.06
CA PHE A 539 -10.90 -6.11 -24.90
C PHE A 539 -10.96 -5.37 -26.25
N GLN A 540 -10.39 -4.15 -26.35
CA GLN A 540 -10.49 -3.33 -27.57
C GLN A 540 -9.51 -3.72 -28.67
N SER A 541 -8.55 -4.62 -28.42
CA SER A 541 -7.73 -5.21 -29.48
C SER A 541 -8.45 -6.39 -30.12
N ASP A 542 -9.36 -6.08 -31.03
CA ASP A 542 -9.98 -7.03 -31.96
C ASP A 542 -8.88 -7.85 -32.69
N PRO A 543 -8.99 -9.19 -32.83
CA PRO A 543 -8.07 -10.04 -33.61
C PRO A 543 -8.06 -9.77 -35.12
N SER A 544 -8.70 -8.69 -35.59
CA SER A 544 -8.87 -8.34 -37.00
C SER A 544 -7.85 -7.34 -37.54
N VAL A 545 -6.89 -6.87 -36.73
CA VAL A 545 -5.68 -6.22 -37.27
C VAL A 545 -4.70 -7.31 -37.69
N GLN A 546 -4.82 -7.65 -38.96
CA GLN A 546 -3.94 -8.48 -39.75
C GLN A 546 -2.46 -8.26 -39.39
N THR A 547 -1.79 -9.40 -39.27
CA THR A 547 -0.41 -9.62 -39.71
C THR A 547 0.01 -8.64 -40.81
N ASP A 548 1.08 -7.88 -40.57
CA ASP A 548 2.04 -7.58 -41.62
C ASP A 548 3.45 -7.46 -41.03
N ASN A 549 4.31 -8.33 -41.57
CA ASN A 549 5.76 -8.46 -41.47
C ASN A 549 6.42 -9.08 -40.23
N PRO A 550 6.64 -10.41 -40.27
CA PRO A 550 7.78 -11.07 -39.66
C PRO A 550 8.89 -11.23 -40.71
N ASP A 551 9.63 -10.17 -41.03
CA ASP A 551 10.90 -10.27 -41.76
C ASP A 551 11.63 -8.93 -41.67
N GLU A 552 12.51 -8.79 -40.69
CA GLU A 552 13.65 -7.87 -40.80
C GLU A 552 14.83 -8.43 -39.99
N TYR A 553 15.49 -9.39 -40.63
CA TYR A 553 16.88 -9.78 -40.38
C TYR A 553 17.61 -9.61 -41.71
N VAL A 554 18.20 -8.44 -41.96
CA VAL A 554 19.20 -8.18 -43.01
C VAL A 554 20.06 -7.01 -42.50
N ASP A 555 21.20 -7.30 -41.91
CA ASP A 555 22.54 -7.39 -42.54
C ASP A 555 23.23 -6.03 -42.72
N LEU A 556 24.47 -6.03 -42.23
CA LEU A 556 25.48 -5.01 -42.43
C LEU A 556 25.89 -5.00 -43.91
N GLU A 557 26.34 -3.84 -44.38
CA GLU A 557 27.00 -3.57 -45.67
C GLU A 557 26.08 -3.16 -46.84
N GLU A 558 26.05 -1.84 -47.08
CA GLU A 558 26.20 -1.16 -48.38
C GLU A 558 25.93 0.34 -48.11
N MET A 559 26.94 1.13 -47.73
CA MET A 559 27.75 1.91 -48.68
C MET A 559 27.04 2.15 -50.02
N GLU A 560 26.48 3.35 -50.20
CA GLU A 560 26.93 4.32 -51.21
C GLU A 560 25.84 5.38 -51.46
N ASN A 561 26.25 6.65 -51.43
CA ASN A 561 25.62 7.80 -52.11
C ASN A 561 24.24 8.22 -51.52
N VAL A 562 23.97 9.46 -51.10
CA VAL A 562 24.26 10.75 -51.74
C VAL A 562 24.11 11.88 -50.70
N THR A 563 25.12 12.73 -50.68
CA THR A 563 25.28 14.12 -50.24
C THR A 563 24.08 15.09 -50.33
N LEU A 564 24.16 16.15 -49.51
CA LEU A 564 23.54 17.49 -49.61
C LEU A 564 22.03 17.54 -49.22
N TYR A 565 21.61 18.19 -48.13
CA TYR A 565 21.91 19.53 -47.62
C TYR A 565 21.80 19.60 -46.09
#